data_AF-A0A961AF70-F1
#
_entry.id   AF-A0A961AF70-F1
#
_cell.length_a   1.000
_cell.length_b   1.000
_cell.length_c   1.000
_cell.angle_alpha   90.00
_cell.angle_beta   90.00
_cell.angle_gamma   90.00
#
_symmetry.space_group_name_H-M   'P 1'
#
loop_
_entity.id
_entity.type
_entity.pdbx_description
1 polymer ?
#
loop_
_entity_poly.entity_id
_entity_poly.type
_entity_poly.pdbx_seq_one_letter_code
_entity_poly.pdbx_strand_id
1 'polypeptide(L)'
;MKSETRATILHLLGRLAILAGLILAVVCALLGLMVWSETAREVLSTAFWHAAKVVTTPFILEATLAAFGLLVVMAFNRWRIGREGDGWVHLEVPDQKETATDPPHRLQGVVVDEPLDPATAIRAGQEVVDGFLELDLAQEALEALPDSDSTNPLSDCQRLRALLMLGREDAAESIWQELRQHLSDPSEPEVIRQRQQLATWLQRHPKAAPTWRDQVG
;
A
#
# COMPACT_ATOMS: atom_id res chain seq x y z
N MET A 1 1.43 1.81 25.54
CA MET A 1 0.54 1.95 24.36
C MET A 1 -0.94 2.17 24.68
N LYS A 2 -1.59 1.45 25.63
CA LYS A 2 -3.03 1.63 25.94
C LYS A 2 -3.42 2.93 26.67
N SER A 3 -2.48 3.62 27.32
CA SER A 3 -2.73 4.84 28.10
C SER A 3 -2.78 6.10 27.22
N GLU A 4 -1.91 6.22 26.22
CA GLU A 4 -1.86 7.38 25.31
C GLU A 4 -3.10 7.46 24.42
N THR A 5 -3.59 6.33 23.93
CA THR A 5 -4.82 6.26 23.11
C THR A 5 -6.05 6.74 23.86
N ARG A 6 -6.12 6.50 25.18
CA ARG A 6 -7.24 6.94 26.03
C ARG A 6 -7.23 8.45 26.24
N ALA A 7 -6.04 9.05 26.40
CA ALA A 7 -5.90 10.49 26.54
C ALA A 7 -6.31 11.22 25.25
N THR A 8 -5.87 10.73 24.09
CA THR A 8 -6.28 11.32 22.79
C THR A 8 -7.78 11.20 22.53
N ILE A 9 -8.39 10.05 22.86
CA ILE A 9 -9.85 9.86 22.70
C ILE A 9 -10.63 10.80 23.63
N LEU A 10 -10.18 10.98 24.88
CA LEU A 10 -10.84 11.88 25.83
C LEU A 10 -10.76 13.35 25.38
N HIS A 11 -9.61 13.79 24.85
CA HIS A 11 -9.46 15.13 24.29
C HIS A 11 -10.32 15.35 23.04
N LEU A 12 -10.43 14.34 22.16
CA LEU A 12 -11.30 14.41 20.98
C LEU A 12 -12.78 14.50 21.37
N LEU A 13 -13.23 13.67 22.32
CA LEU A 13 -14.60 13.71 22.83
C LEU A 13 -14.94 15.05 23.50
N GLY A 14 -14.01 15.62 24.28
CA GLY A 14 -14.18 16.96 24.87
C GLY A 14 -14.34 18.05 23.82
N ARG A 15 -13.53 18.03 22.74
CA ARG A 15 -13.65 18.99 21.63
C ARG A 15 -14.97 18.84 20.88
N LEU A 16 -15.42 17.61 20.63
CA LEU A 16 -16.70 17.34 19.98
C LEU A 16 -17.88 17.83 20.83
N ALA A 17 -17.85 17.62 22.15
CA ALA A 17 -18.89 18.10 23.05
C ALA A 17 -18.98 19.63 23.08
N ILE A 18 -17.83 20.33 23.10
CA ILE A 18 -17.78 21.79 23.04
C ILE A 18 -18.33 22.30 21.71
N LEU A 19 -17.93 21.70 20.59
CA LEU A 19 -18.44 22.07 19.27
C LEU A 19 -19.96 21.85 19.17
N ALA A 20 -20.46 20.70 19.61
CA ALA A 20 -21.89 20.41 19.63
C ALA A 20 -22.67 21.41 20.50
N GLY A 21 -22.13 21.75 21.69
CA GLY A 21 -22.72 22.75 22.57
C GLY A 21 -22.75 24.16 21.95
N LEU A 22 -21.68 24.56 21.27
CA LEU A 22 -21.60 25.84 20.56
C LEU A 22 -22.64 25.91 19.43
N ILE A 23 -22.72 24.86 18.62
CA ILE A 23 -23.70 24.76 17.52
C ILE A 23 -25.12 24.86 18.08
N LEU A 24 -25.43 24.12 19.15
CA LEU A 24 -26.74 24.16 19.79
C LEU A 24 -27.07 25.55 20.34
N ALA A 25 -26.12 26.23 20.98
CA ALA A 25 -26.30 27.58 21.50
C ALA A 25 -26.61 28.58 20.37
N VAL A 26 -25.90 28.50 19.25
CA VAL A 26 -26.14 29.33 18.06
C VAL A 26 -27.53 29.06 17.49
N VAL A 27 -27.93 27.79 17.36
CA VAL A 27 -29.27 27.42 16.88
C VAL A 27 -30.35 27.99 17.80
N CYS A 28 -30.22 27.83 19.12
CA CYS A 28 -31.17 28.39 20.09
C CYS A 28 -31.24 29.93 20.02
N ALA A 29 -30.10 30.61 19.85
CA ALA A 29 -30.06 32.06 19.70
C ALA A 29 -30.74 32.53 18.41
N LEU A 30 -30.53 31.82 17.28
CA LEU A 30 -31.21 32.09 16.02
C LEU A 30 -32.72 31.88 16.12
N LEU A 31 -33.16 30.79 16.76
CA LEU A 31 -34.58 30.53 16.99
C LEU A 31 -35.21 31.60 17.90
N GLY A 32 -34.53 31.99 18.97
CA GLY A 32 -34.97 33.09 19.82
C GLY A 32 -35.09 34.41 19.07
N LEU A 33 -34.12 34.71 18.19
CA LEU A 33 -34.12 35.90 17.35
C LEU A 33 -35.29 35.90 16.35
N MET A 34 -35.64 34.74 15.78
CA MET A 34 -36.81 34.60 14.89
C MET A 34 -38.13 34.85 15.60
N VAL A 35 -38.25 34.48 16.88
CA VAL A 35 -39.47 34.72 17.67
C VAL A 35 -39.61 36.19 18.02
N TRP A 36 -38.50 36.89 18.29
CA TRP A 36 -38.52 38.28 18.74
C TRP A 36 -38.59 39.30 17.59
N SER A 37 -37.99 39.00 16.44
CA SER A 37 -37.86 39.96 15.34
C SER A 37 -38.50 39.45 14.05
N GLU A 38 -39.52 40.18 13.57
CA GLU A 38 -40.18 39.89 12.30
C GLU A 38 -39.21 40.02 11.11
N THR A 39 -38.34 41.03 11.12
CA THR A 39 -37.31 41.23 10.08
C THR A 39 -36.32 40.07 10.06
N ALA A 40 -35.89 39.57 11.22
CA ALA A 40 -34.99 38.41 11.29
C ALA A 40 -35.67 37.16 10.73
N ARG A 41 -36.97 36.96 11.01
CA ARG A 41 -37.76 35.87 10.46
C ARG A 41 -37.85 35.94 8.94
N GLU A 42 -38.10 37.12 8.38
CA GLU A 42 -38.21 37.32 6.93
C GLU A 42 -36.87 37.05 6.23
N VAL A 43 -35.78 37.65 6.73
CA VAL A 43 -34.43 37.43 6.18
C VAL A 43 -34.04 35.96 6.24
N LEU A 44 -34.26 35.28 7.37
CA LEU A 44 -33.89 33.88 7.51
C LEU A 44 -34.75 32.96 6.63
N SER A 45 -36.05 33.24 6.51
CA SER A 45 -36.93 32.48 5.61
C SER A 45 -36.53 32.65 4.15
N THR A 46 -36.14 33.86 3.74
CA THR A 46 -35.66 34.16 2.39
C THR A 46 -34.33 33.44 2.13
N ALA A 47 -33.39 33.53 3.07
CA ALA A 47 -32.12 32.82 3.01
C ALA A 47 -32.32 31.30 2.94
N PHE A 48 -33.25 30.75 3.73
CA PHE A 48 -33.60 29.33 3.71
C PHE A 48 -34.13 28.91 2.34
N TRP A 49 -35.07 29.66 1.75
CA TRP A 49 -35.59 29.35 0.42
C TRP A 49 -34.54 29.46 -0.68
N HIS A 50 -33.61 30.41 -0.58
CA HIS A 50 -32.48 30.49 -1.50
C HIS A 50 -31.54 29.29 -1.37
N ALA A 51 -31.19 28.89 -0.14
CA ALA A 51 -30.38 27.71 0.10
C ALA A 51 -31.07 26.44 -0.41
N ALA A 52 -32.38 26.30 -0.15
CA ALA A 52 -33.18 25.18 -0.64
C ALA A 52 -33.15 25.10 -2.16
N LYS A 53 -33.32 26.22 -2.88
CA LYS A 53 -33.24 26.26 -4.35
C LYS A 53 -31.89 25.78 -4.88
N VAL A 54 -30.79 26.13 -4.20
CA VAL A 54 -29.45 25.68 -4.58
C VAL A 54 -29.33 24.17 -4.37
N VAL A 55 -29.70 23.66 -3.18
CA VAL A 55 -29.59 22.23 -2.85
C VAL A 55 -30.50 21.37 -3.73
N THR A 56 -31.65 21.89 -4.16
CA THR A 56 -32.57 21.18 -5.07
C THR A 56 -32.22 21.37 -6.55
N THR A 57 -31.06 21.96 -6.89
CA THR A 57 -30.63 21.97 -8.29
C THR A 57 -30.42 20.52 -8.78
N PRO A 58 -30.76 20.21 -10.05
CA PRO A 58 -30.60 18.85 -10.59
C PRO A 58 -29.19 18.30 -10.39
N PHE A 59 -28.17 19.14 -10.59
CA PHE A 59 -26.77 18.77 -10.41
C PHE A 59 -26.45 18.34 -8.97
N ILE A 60 -26.90 19.08 -7.95
CA ILE A 60 -26.62 18.73 -6.55
C ILE A 60 -27.38 17.46 -6.16
N LEU A 61 -28.62 17.28 -6.64
CA LEU A 61 -29.39 16.06 -6.39
C LEU A 61 -28.73 14.83 -7.05
N GLU A 62 -28.26 14.96 -8.30
CA GLU A 62 -27.56 13.88 -8.99
C GLU A 62 -26.23 13.55 -8.32
N ALA A 63 -25.44 14.56 -7.96
CA ALA A 63 -24.16 14.37 -7.28
C ALA A 63 -24.34 13.72 -5.90
N THR A 64 -25.34 14.15 -5.12
CA THR A 64 -25.62 13.55 -3.81
C THR A 64 -26.16 12.13 -3.93
N LEU A 65 -27.00 11.85 -4.93
CA LEU A 65 -27.48 10.50 -5.21
C LEU A 65 -26.34 9.57 -5.65
N ALA A 66 -25.45 10.05 -6.52
CA ALA A 66 -24.26 9.30 -6.96
C ALA A 66 -23.32 9.02 -5.78
N ALA A 67 -23.04 10.03 -4.94
CA ALA A 67 -22.23 9.87 -3.75
C ALA A 67 -22.86 8.88 -2.76
N PHE A 68 -24.18 8.96 -2.55
CA PHE A 68 -24.90 8.02 -1.70
C PHE A 68 -24.85 6.59 -2.26
N GLY A 69 -25.05 6.42 -3.57
CA GLY A 69 -24.91 5.14 -4.25
C GLY A 69 -23.52 4.54 -4.07
N LEU A 70 -22.47 5.36 -4.20
CA LEU A 70 -21.09 4.93 -3.93
C LEU A 70 -20.90 4.48 -2.48
N LEU A 71 -21.40 5.24 -1.50
CA LEU A 71 -21.34 4.86 -0.08
C LEU A 71 -22.04 3.52 0.18
N VAL A 72 -23.20 3.28 -0.44
CA VAL A 72 -23.92 2.00 -0.35
C VAL A 72 -23.08 0.86 -0.93
N VAL A 73 -22.48 1.04 -2.12
CA VAL A 73 -21.61 0.03 -2.73
C VAL A 73 -20.41 -0.26 -1.85
N MET A 74 -19.75 0.76 -1.30
CA MET A 74 -18.62 0.57 -0.39
C MET A 74 -19.03 -0.16 0.89
N ALA A 75 -20.16 0.21 1.48
CA ALA A 75 -20.69 -0.45 2.67
C ALA A 75 -21.04 -1.91 2.40
N PHE A 76 -21.67 -2.18 1.26
CA PHE A 76 -21.99 -3.54 0.81
C PHE A 76 -20.73 -4.36 0.55
N ASN A 77 -19.73 -3.80 -0.13
CA ASN A 77 -18.47 -4.48 -0.40
C ASN A 77 -17.75 -4.82 0.91
N ARG A 78 -17.69 -3.87 1.85
CA ARG A 78 -17.10 -4.11 3.17
C ARG A 78 -17.86 -5.18 3.95
N TRP A 79 -19.19 -5.18 3.87
CA TRP A 79 -20.03 -6.22 4.49
C TRP A 79 -19.77 -7.60 3.87
N ARG A 80 -19.66 -7.68 2.53
CA ARG A 80 -19.30 -8.90 1.81
C ARG A 80 -17.94 -9.43 2.25
N ILE A 81 -16.90 -8.61 2.20
CA ILE A 81 -15.53 -8.99 2.62
C ILE A 81 -15.53 -9.47 4.09
N GLY A 82 -16.28 -8.80 4.97
CA GLY A 82 -16.40 -9.21 6.37
C GLY A 82 -17.13 -10.55 6.58
N ARG A 83 -17.96 -10.99 5.64
CA ARG A 83 -18.73 -12.25 5.74
C ARG A 83 -18.05 -13.41 5.02
N GLU A 84 -17.52 -13.15 3.84
CA GLU A 84 -16.96 -14.16 2.93
C GLU A 84 -15.44 -14.34 3.09
N GLY A 85 -14.77 -13.41 3.79
CA GLY A 85 -13.32 -13.37 3.86
C GLY A 85 -12.70 -12.62 2.68
N ASP A 86 -11.40 -12.34 2.77
CA ASP A 86 -10.65 -11.74 1.67
C ASP A 86 -10.35 -12.86 0.66
N GLY A 87 -11.05 -12.86 -0.48
CA GLY A 87 -10.80 -13.83 -1.54
C GLY A 87 -9.46 -13.53 -2.18
N TRP A 88 -8.48 -14.42 -2.05
CA TRP A 88 -7.16 -14.25 -2.65
C TRP A 88 -7.24 -14.52 -4.14
N VAL A 89 -6.75 -13.61 -4.97
CA VAL A 89 -6.69 -13.80 -6.42
C VAL A 89 -5.30 -14.32 -6.78
N HIS A 90 -5.21 -15.59 -7.16
CA HIS A 90 -4.01 -16.19 -7.73
C HIS A 90 -3.96 -15.88 -9.22
N LEU A 91 -2.87 -15.27 -9.68
CA LEU A 91 -2.57 -15.15 -11.10
C LEU A 91 -1.68 -16.33 -11.47
N GLU A 92 -2.27 -17.39 -12.02
CA GLU A 92 -1.48 -18.48 -12.59
C GLU A 92 -0.79 -17.96 -13.87
N VAL A 93 0.55 -17.89 -13.83
CA VAL A 93 1.37 -17.71 -15.03
C VAL A 93 1.61 -19.10 -15.61
N PRO A 94 1.06 -19.45 -16.78
CA PRO A 94 1.27 -20.75 -17.37
C PRO A 94 2.77 -20.95 -17.67
N ASP A 95 3.32 -22.06 -17.21
CA ASP A 95 4.69 -22.48 -17.51
C ASP A 95 4.88 -22.51 -19.03
N GLN A 96 5.93 -21.86 -19.53
CA GLN A 96 6.23 -21.67 -20.97
C GLN A 96 6.42 -22.95 -21.80
N LYS A 97 6.11 -24.14 -21.28
CA LYS A 97 6.28 -25.42 -21.97
C LYS A 97 5.04 -25.96 -22.67
N GLU A 98 3.87 -25.35 -22.51
CA GLU A 98 2.69 -25.78 -23.27
C GLU A 98 2.47 -24.91 -24.51
N THR A 99 2.83 -25.53 -25.63
CA THR A 99 2.78 -25.08 -27.01
C THR A 99 1.53 -24.26 -27.34
N ALA A 100 1.77 -23.06 -27.87
CA ALA A 100 0.81 -22.17 -28.49
C ALA A 100 -0.11 -22.87 -29.51
N THR A 101 -1.37 -23.09 -29.15
CA THR A 101 -2.43 -23.33 -30.15
C THR A 101 -3.81 -22.80 -29.75
N ASP A 102 -3.90 -21.86 -28.80
CA ASP A 102 -5.15 -21.16 -28.50
C ASP A 102 -4.88 -19.69 -28.10
N PRO A 103 -5.85 -18.77 -28.33
CA PRO A 103 -5.67 -17.32 -28.18
C PRO A 103 -5.28 -16.97 -26.73
N PRO A 104 -4.66 -15.80 -26.48
CA PRO A 104 -3.80 -15.60 -25.32
C PRO A 104 -4.55 -15.97 -24.06
N HIS A 105 -4.02 -16.98 -23.35
CA HIS A 105 -4.44 -17.30 -22.00
C HIS A 105 -4.17 -16.05 -21.17
N ARG A 106 -5.17 -15.17 -21.11
CA ARG A 106 -5.19 -14.01 -20.22
C ARG A 106 -5.02 -14.57 -18.83
N LEU A 107 -4.15 -13.96 -18.04
CA LEU A 107 -3.99 -14.23 -16.61
C LEU A 107 -5.37 -14.46 -15.99
N GLN A 108 -5.73 -15.72 -15.78
CA GLN A 108 -7.00 -16.07 -15.17
C GLN A 108 -6.77 -15.88 -13.68
N GLY A 109 -7.34 -14.82 -13.13
CA GLY A 109 -7.39 -14.65 -11.68
C GLY A 109 -8.24 -15.77 -11.10
N VAL A 110 -7.59 -16.80 -10.56
CA VAL A 110 -8.26 -17.87 -9.83
C VAL A 110 -8.46 -17.34 -8.42
N VAL A 111 -9.71 -17.14 -8.02
CA VAL A 111 -10.02 -16.81 -6.63
C VAL A 111 -9.86 -18.09 -5.82
N VAL A 112 -8.92 -18.10 -4.89
CA VAL A 112 -8.65 -19.22 -3.99
C VAL A 112 -9.01 -18.79 -2.57
N ASP A 113 -9.66 -19.69 -1.84
CA ASP A 113 -10.14 -19.43 -0.49
C ASP A 113 -9.04 -19.56 0.58
N GLU A 114 -7.90 -20.15 0.23
CA GLU A 114 -6.80 -20.45 1.14
C GLU A 114 -5.62 -19.49 0.90
N PRO A 115 -5.01 -18.92 1.96
CA PRO A 115 -3.85 -18.04 1.81
C PRO A 115 -2.69 -18.77 1.15
N LEU A 116 -1.88 -18.04 0.38
CA LEU A 116 -0.67 -18.61 -0.24
C LEU A 116 0.19 -19.33 0.80
N ASP A 117 0.71 -20.48 0.41
CA ASP A 117 1.79 -21.14 1.14
C ASP A 117 2.92 -20.12 1.40
N PRO A 118 3.41 -19.96 2.64
CA PRO A 118 4.40 -18.96 3.00
C PRO A 118 5.64 -18.96 2.11
N ALA A 119 6.07 -20.12 1.61
CA ALA A 119 7.19 -20.18 0.67
C ALA A 119 6.87 -19.50 -0.68
N THR A 120 5.63 -19.62 -1.15
CA THR A 120 5.16 -18.98 -2.39
C THR A 120 4.96 -17.48 -2.19
N ALA A 121 4.44 -17.05 -1.04
CA ALA A 121 4.30 -15.64 -0.70
C ALA A 121 5.66 -14.92 -0.64
N ILE A 122 6.67 -15.57 -0.06
CA ILE A 122 8.05 -15.06 -0.02
C ILE A 122 8.61 -14.91 -1.44
N ARG A 123 8.40 -15.91 -2.32
CA ARG A 123 8.83 -15.83 -3.73
C ARG A 123 8.15 -14.70 -4.50
N ALA A 124 6.83 -14.54 -4.34
CA ALA A 124 6.10 -13.45 -4.98
C ALA A 124 6.63 -12.07 -4.53
N GLY A 125 6.94 -11.91 -3.24
CA GLY A 125 7.60 -10.70 -2.73
C GLY A 125 8.98 -10.48 -3.35
N GLN A 126 9.77 -11.53 -3.52
CA GLN A 126 11.09 -11.47 -4.15
C GLN A 126 11.00 -11.09 -5.63
N GLU A 127 10.01 -11.60 -6.36
CA GLU A 127 9.76 -11.25 -7.77
C GLU A 127 9.39 -9.77 -7.94
N VAL A 128 8.63 -9.20 -7.00
CA VAL A 128 8.33 -7.75 -6.99
C VAL A 128 9.61 -6.92 -6.82
N VAL A 129 10.48 -7.31 -5.89
CA VAL A 129 11.77 -6.64 -5.67
C VAL A 129 12.67 -6.76 -6.90
N ASP A 130 12.76 -7.94 -7.50
CA ASP A 130 13.52 -8.14 -8.74
C ASP A 130 12.96 -7.31 -9.90
N GLY A 131 11.64 -7.19 -10.02
CA GLY A 131 10.99 -6.31 -10.98
C GLY A 131 11.38 -4.84 -10.80
N PHE A 132 11.43 -4.34 -9.56
CA PHE A 132 11.91 -2.98 -9.30
C PHE A 132 13.39 -2.79 -9.67
N LEU A 133 14.24 -3.77 -9.35
CA LEU A 133 15.67 -3.74 -9.72
C LEU A 133 15.87 -3.79 -11.25
N GLU A 134 15.02 -4.50 -12.00
CA GLU A 134 15.08 -4.52 -13.46
C GLU A 134 14.65 -3.20 -14.10
N LEU A 135 13.78 -2.45 -13.42
CA LEU A 135 13.30 -1.13 -13.84
C LEU A 135 14.18 0.03 -13.36
N ASP A 136 15.33 -0.25 -12.74
CA ASP A 136 16.25 0.75 -12.15
C ASP A 136 15.60 1.57 -11.02
N LEU A 137 14.58 1.02 -10.35
CA LEU A 137 13.84 1.60 -9.22
C LEU A 137 14.42 1.09 -7.90
N ALA A 138 15.69 1.40 -7.66
CA ALA A 138 16.44 0.81 -6.56
C ALA A 138 15.98 1.28 -5.16
N GLN A 139 15.36 2.45 -5.04
CA GLN A 139 14.82 2.94 -3.76
C GLN A 139 13.55 2.17 -3.39
N GLU A 140 12.63 2.00 -4.34
CA GLU A 140 11.40 1.25 -4.19
C GLU A 140 11.68 -0.23 -3.91
N ALA A 141 12.70 -0.79 -4.56
CA ALA A 141 13.20 -2.14 -4.26
C ALA A 141 13.66 -2.27 -2.79
N LEU A 142 14.36 -1.26 -2.27
CA LEU A 142 14.86 -1.27 -0.89
C LEU A 142 13.72 -1.12 0.13
N GLU A 143 12.69 -0.33 -0.18
CA GLU A 143 11.50 -0.15 0.66
C GLU A 143 10.59 -1.39 0.66
N ALA A 144 10.54 -2.13 -0.45
CA ALA A 144 9.76 -3.36 -0.58
C ALA A 144 10.40 -4.58 0.09
N LEU A 145 11.71 -4.53 0.38
CA LEU A 145 12.40 -5.60 1.08
C LEU A 145 11.94 -5.67 2.55
N PRO A 146 11.71 -6.89 3.09
CA PRO A 146 11.42 -7.04 4.51
C PRO A 146 12.59 -6.52 5.37
N ASP A 147 12.28 -6.06 6.58
CA ASP A 147 13.27 -5.56 7.53
C ASP A 147 14.42 -6.57 7.73
N SER A 148 15.63 -6.05 7.97
CA SER A 148 16.92 -6.77 7.99
C SER A 148 17.04 -7.89 9.02
N ASP A 149 16.04 -8.11 9.86
CA ASP A 149 16.02 -9.21 10.82
C ASP A 149 15.76 -10.57 10.16
N SER A 150 15.35 -10.61 8.89
CA SER A 150 15.21 -11.86 8.15
C SER A 150 16.58 -12.36 7.67
N THR A 151 17.09 -13.42 8.29
CA THR A 151 18.31 -14.17 7.91
C THR A 151 18.10 -14.93 6.59
N ASN A 152 17.67 -14.24 5.54
CA ASN A 152 17.43 -14.82 4.23
C ASN A 152 18.48 -14.30 3.25
N PRO A 153 19.47 -15.14 2.85
CA PRO A 153 20.58 -14.72 2.00
C PRO A 153 20.14 -14.21 0.62
N LEU A 154 18.92 -14.56 0.19
CA LEU A 154 18.34 -14.08 -1.06
C LEU A 154 17.93 -12.61 -0.96
N SER A 155 17.35 -12.22 0.18
CA SER A 155 17.01 -10.82 0.50
C SER A 155 18.27 -9.95 0.53
N ASP A 156 19.37 -10.50 1.05
CA ASP A 156 20.65 -9.79 1.16
C ASP A 156 21.31 -9.56 -0.20
N CYS A 157 21.21 -10.53 -1.12
CA CYS A 157 21.65 -10.36 -2.50
C CYS A 157 20.86 -9.25 -3.22
N GLN A 158 19.54 -9.19 -3.02
CA GLN A 158 18.68 -8.15 -3.61
C GLN A 158 18.97 -6.78 -2.98
N ARG A 159 19.15 -6.73 -1.65
CA ARG A 159 19.55 -5.52 -0.91
C ARG A 159 20.89 -4.98 -1.39
N LEU A 160 21.87 -5.85 -1.57
CA LEU A 160 23.19 -5.49 -2.11
C LEU A 160 23.06 -4.87 -3.50
N ARG A 161 22.27 -5.48 -4.40
CA ARG A 161 22.02 -4.92 -5.75
C ARG A 161 21.39 -3.53 -5.70
N ALA A 162 20.36 -3.34 -4.88
CA ALA A 162 19.72 -2.04 -4.68
C ALA A 162 20.69 -0.98 -4.16
N LEU A 163 21.51 -1.32 -3.15
CA LEU A 163 22.49 -0.40 -2.57
C LEU A 163 23.58 0.01 -3.58
N LEU A 164 24.05 -0.94 -4.39
CA LEU A 164 25.03 -0.67 -5.45
C LEU A 164 24.44 0.24 -6.55
N MET A 165 23.18 0.02 -6.94
CA MET A 165 22.49 0.91 -7.89
C MET A 165 22.32 2.33 -7.35
N LEU A 166 22.07 2.48 -6.05
CA LEU A 166 21.97 3.79 -5.38
C LEU A 166 23.34 4.46 -5.11
N GLY A 167 24.46 3.80 -5.43
CA GLY A 167 25.80 4.31 -5.15
C GLY A 167 26.15 4.37 -3.66
N ARG A 168 25.49 3.56 -2.82
CA ARG A 168 25.72 3.51 -1.36
C ARG A 168 26.75 2.44 -1.00
N GLU A 169 28.00 2.66 -1.42
CA GLU A 169 29.09 1.68 -1.30
C GLU A 169 29.36 1.25 0.15
N ASP A 170 29.33 2.18 1.11
CA ASP A 170 29.58 1.86 2.54
C ASP A 170 28.55 0.88 3.11
N ALA A 171 27.27 1.05 2.74
CA ALA A 171 26.19 0.16 3.16
C ALA A 171 26.25 -1.18 2.42
N ALA A 172 26.61 -1.16 1.13
CA ALA A 172 26.80 -2.36 0.34
C ALA A 172 27.93 -3.24 0.91
N GLU A 173 29.03 -2.64 1.36
CA GLU A 173 30.15 -3.35 1.98
C GLU A 173 29.72 -4.09 3.27
N SER A 174 28.93 -3.43 4.13
CA SER A 174 28.42 -4.08 5.35
C SER A 174 27.59 -5.33 5.03
N ILE A 175 26.66 -5.22 4.07
CA ILE A 175 25.81 -6.35 3.65
C ILE A 175 26.64 -7.45 3.00
N TRP A 176 27.67 -7.10 2.23
CA TRP A 176 28.55 -8.10 1.62
C TRP A 176 29.38 -8.88 2.62
N GLN A 177 29.88 -8.24 3.68
CA GLN A 177 30.64 -8.95 4.71
C GLN A 177 29.77 -9.99 5.40
N GLU A 178 28.50 -9.68 5.64
CA GLU A 178 27.51 -10.61 6.18
C GLU A 178 27.19 -11.72 5.16
N LEU A 179 26.86 -11.34 3.93
CA LEU A 179 26.59 -12.27 2.83
C LEU A 179 27.76 -13.24 2.62
N ARG A 180 29.01 -12.75 2.67
CA ARG A 180 30.21 -13.56 2.48
C ARG A 180 30.35 -14.66 3.53
N GLN A 181 29.97 -14.39 4.77
CA GLN A 181 29.96 -15.40 5.82
C GLN A 181 28.95 -16.51 5.49
N HIS A 182 27.77 -16.15 4.98
CA HIS A 182 26.75 -17.11 4.54
C HIS A 182 27.15 -17.87 3.27
N LEU A 183 27.75 -17.20 2.28
CA LEU A 183 28.17 -17.79 1.00
C LEU A 183 29.46 -18.63 1.10
N SER A 184 30.09 -18.67 2.27
CA SER A 184 31.31 -19.45 2.51
C SER A 184 31.05 -20.96 2.63
N ASP A 185 29.78 -21.38 2.77
CA ASP A 185 29.39 -22.80 2.74
C ASP A 185 28.93 -23.21 1.33
N PRO A 186 29.77 -23.92 0.55
CA PRO A 186 29.44 -24.34 -0.81
C PRO A 186 28.50 -25.56 -0.86
N SER A 187 28.05 -26.09 0.28
CA SER A 187 27.21 -27.29 0.32
C SER A 187 25.76 -27.06 -0.11
N GLU A 188 25.30 -25.81 -0.13
CA GLU A 188 23.93 -25.47 -0.51
C GLU A 188 23.79 -25.10 -2.00
N PRO A 189 22.92 -25.78 -2.77
CA PRO A 189 22.72 -25.48 -4.20
C PRO A 189 22.12 -24.09 -4.44
N GLU A 190 21.39 -23.54 -3.47
CA GLU A 190 20.80 -22.21 -3.57
C GLU A 190 21.86 -21.11 -3.48
N VAL A 191 22.86 -21.29 -2.61
CA VAL A 191 24.03 -20.41 -2.48
C VAL A 191 24.80 -20.31 -3.80
N ILE A 192 24.99 -21.44 -4.50
CA ILE A 192 25.65 -21.45 -5.82
C ILE A 192 24.84 -20.65 -6.84
N ARG A 193 23.51 -20.82 -6.85
CA ARG A 193 22.63 -20.09 -7.77
C ARG A 193 22.67 -18.58 -7.52
N GLN A 194 22.59 -18.16 -6.26
CA GLN A 194 22.64 -16.75 -5.86
C GLN A 194 23.97 -16.09 -6.27
N ARG A 195 25.11 -16.78 -6.06
CA ARG A 195 26.42 -16.30 -6.51
C ARG A 195 26.47 -16.12 -8.03
N GLN A 196 25.95 -17.08 -8.79
CA GLN A 196 25.90 -17.00 -10.25
C GLN A 196 24.99 -15.85 -10.73
N GLN A 197 23.85 -15.64 -10.08
CA GLN A 197 22.94 -14.54 -10.40
C GLN A 197 23.58 -13.17 -10.12
N LEU A 198 24.21 -13.01 -8.94
CA LEU A 198 24.91 -11.78 -8.58
C LEU A 198 26.09 -11.50 -9.53
N ALA A 199 26.89 -12.52 -9.85
CA ALA A 199 27.99 -12.41 -10.80
C ALA A 199 27.49 -11.99 -12.20
N THR A 200 26.42 -12.62 -12.68
CA THR A 200 25.79 -12.28 -13.97
C THR A 200 25.28 -10.85 -13.98
N TRP A 201 24.65 -10.41 -12.88
CA TRP A 201 24.15 -9.05 -12.75
C TRP A 201 25.28 -8.01 -12.74
N LEU A 202 26.36 -8.26 -11.99
CA LEU A 202 27.54 -7.39 -11.94
C LEU A 202 28.24 -7.26 -13.30
N GLN A 203 28.24 -8.32 -14.10
CA GLN A 203 28.75 -8.27 -15.48
C GLN A 203 27.90 -7.36 -16.38
N ARG A 204 26.57 -7.37 -16.20
CA ARG A 204 25.65 -6.50 -16.96
C ARG A 204 25.71 -5.03 -16.51
N HIS A 205 26.09 -4.77 -15.26
CA HIS A 205 26.08 -3.43 -14.66
C HIS A 205 27.50 -2.99 -14.26
N PRO A 206 28.41 -2.80 -15.23
CA PRO A 206 29.82 -2.56 -14.95
C PRO A 206 30.10 -1.24 -14.22
N LYS A 207 29.15 -0.30 -14.25
CA LYS A 207 29.26 1.02 -13.61
C LYS A 207 28.83 1.00 -12.14
N ALA A 208 27.98 0.05 -11.74
CA ALA A 208 27.39 0.04 -10.40
C ALA A 208 28.36 -0.44 -9.33
N ALA A 209 29.41 -1.21 -9.70
CA ALA A 209 30.33 -1.80 -8.73
C ALA A 209 31.69 -2.14 -9.36
N PRO A 210 32.50 -1.15 -9.76
CA PRO A 210 33.79 -1.39 -10.42
C PRO A 210 34.77 -2.16 -9.53
N THR A 211 34.72 -1.96 -8.22
CA THR A 211 35.61 -2.57 -7.20
C THR A 211 35.24 -4.01 -6.82
N TRP A 212 34.06 -4.48 -7.22
CA TRP A 212 33.45 -5.71 -6.71
C TRP A 212 33.56 -6.89 -7.67
N ARG A 213 33.81 -6.62 -8.95
CA ARG A 213 33.87 -7.64 -10.00
C ARG A 213 34.91 -8.72 -9.70
N ASP A 214 36.05 -8.32 -9.14
CA ASP A 214 37.17 -9.22 -8.85
C ASP A 214 36.96 -10.03 -7.57
N GLN A 215 35.95 -9.71 -6.76
CA GLN A 215 35.69 -10.38 -5.47
C GLN A 215 34.62 -11.49 -5.57
N VAL A 216 33.76 -11.45 -6.60
CA VAL A 216 32.64 -12.39 -6.76
C VAL A 216 33.00 -13.59 -7.66
N GLY A 217 34.00 -13.44 -8.53
CA GLY A 217 34.54 -14.50 -9.40
C GLY A 217 35.47 -15.46 -8.66
#